data_AF-A0AA88XLQ5-F1
#
_entry.id   AF-A0AA88XLQ5-F1
#
_cell.length_a   1.000
_cell.length_b   1.000
_cell.length_c   1.000
_cell.angle_alpha   90.00
_cell.angle_beta   90.00
_cell.angle_gamma   90.00
#
_symmetry.space_group_name_H-M   'P 1'
#
loop_
_entity.id
_entity.type
_entity.pdbx_description
1 polymer ?
#
loop_
_entity_poly.entity_id
_entity_poly.type
_entity_poly.pdbx_seq_one_letter_code
_entity_poly.pdbx_strand_id
1 'polypeptide(L)'
;MSLSKEEGLVHAQTAVSCNLCESEAPGEHYCHDCKHTLCSQCELIHSKLPSTKGHKIVLRTQIHDIDTRTLTCEEHGEDVTYHCEKCKIPICGKCVTTHHRGHELSDLDVLFQRNADILQNYISKMQADVLPGLNKKVEETRKARDCYEKKVDQVQKEMEEENLALHKQLDKIQRERLKKTIEIKESDLLVFDKACNRNQF
;
A
#
# COMPACT_ATOMS: atom_id res chain seq x y z
N MET A 1 -12.19 20.77 -9.68
CA MET A 1 -11.37 20.69 -10.91
C MET A 1 -10.69 19.34 -10.92
N SER A 2 -10.88 18.67 -12.05
CA SER A 2 -10.62 17.29 -12.43
C SER A 2 -9.35 16.62 -11.87
N LEU A 3 -9.54 15.53 -11.12
CA LEU A 3 -8.53 14.48 -10.92
C LEU A 3 -8.73 13.45 -12.03
N SER A 4 -7.86 13.45 -13.03
CA SER A 4 -7.88 12.44 -14.09
C SER A 4 -7.05 11.24 -13.65
N LYS A 5 -7.75 10.13 -13.36
CA LYS A 5 -7.19 8.78 -13.40
C LYS A 5 -7.30 8.27 -14.83
N GLU A 6 -6.19 7.85 -15.40
CA GLU A 6 -6.14 6.83 -16.45
C GLU A 6 -5.02 5.85 -16.07
N GLU A 7 -5.39 4.74 -15.43
CA GLU A 7 -4.52 3.59 -15.27
C GLU A 7 -4.97 2.55 -16.29
N GLY A 8 -4.36 2.64 -17.48
CA GLY A 8 -4.46 1.64 -18.52
C GLY A 8 -3.69 0.38 -18.13
N LEU A 9 -4.33 -0.76 -18.37
CA LEU A 9 -3.78 -2.10 -18.26
C LEU A 9 -2.56 -2.24 -19.19
N VAL A 10 -1.36 -2.17 -18.63
CA VAL A 10 -0.12 -2.52 -19.34
C VAL A 10 0.55 -3.63 -18.53
N HIS A 11 0.90 -4.72 -19.22
CA HIS A 11 1.74 -5.80 -18.72
C HIS A 11 2.85 -5.24 -17.83
N ALA A 12 2.69 -5.36 -16.52
CA ALA A 12 3.64 -4.87 -15.55
C ALA A 12 4.87 -5.79 -15.56
N GLN A 13 5.76 -5.61 -16.53
CA GLN A 13 7.16 -5.52 -16.15
C GLN A 13 7.24 -4.30 -15.25
N THR A 14 7.18 -4.52 -13.92
CA THR A 14 7.42 -3.50 -12.92
C THR A 14 8.61 -2.67 -13.41
N ALA A 15 8.41 -1.37 -13.64
CA ALA A 15 9.51 -0.48 -13.96
C ALA A 15 10.45 -0.53 -12.76
N VAL A 16 11.53 -1.30 -12.90
CA VAL A 16 12.51 -1.47 -11.82
C VAL A 16 13.23 -0.15 -11.72
N SER A 17 13.09 0.55 -10.60
CA SER A 17 13.74 1.83 -10.37
C SER A 17 15.18 1.65 -9.87
N CYS A 18 15.96 2.71 -9.96
CA CYS A 18 17.31 2.77 -9.44
C CYS A 18 17.30 2.66 -7.91
N ASN A 19 18.17 1.82 -7.33
CA ASN A 19 18.28 1.68 -5.88
C ASN A 19 19.12 2.78 -5.22
N LEU A 20 19.89 3.55 -5.99
CA LEU A 20 20.86 4.52 -5.46
C LEU A 20 20.35 5.96 -5.45
N CYS A 21 19.25 6.27 -6.14
CA CYS A 21 18.73 7.63 -6.21
C CYS A 21 17.24 7.68 -5.92
N GLU A 22 16.80 8.76 -5.27
CA GLU A 22 15.40 9.00 -4.89
C GLU A 22 14.50 9.41 -6.08
N SER A 23 15.06 9.53 -7.29
CA SER A 23 14.36 10.08 -8.46
C SER A 23 13.43 9.09 -9.17
N GLU A 24 13.20 7.88 -8.64
CA GLU A 24 12.45 6.79 -9.28
C GLU A 24 12.88 6.54 -10.75
N ALA A 25 14.12 6.90 -11.09
CA ALA A 25 14.65 6.78 -12.44
C ALA A 25 14.71 5.30 -12.86
N PRO A 26 14.50 4.98 -14.15
CA PRO A 26 14.53 3.60 -14.62
C PRO A 26 15.91 2.96 -14.38
N GLY A 27 15.90 1.83 -13.69
CA GLY A 27 17.06 0.98 -13.42
C GLY A 27 17.43 0.16 -14.64
N GLU A 28 18.11 0.78 -15.59
CA GLU A 28 18.55 0.18 -16.86
C GLU A 28 19.74 -0.78 -16.70
N HIS A 29 20.52 -0.64 -15.63
CA HIS A 29 21.74 -1.39 -15.38
C HIS A 29 21.66 -2.17 -14.07
N TYR A 30 22.48 -3.21 -13.93
CA TYR A 30 22.57 -4.03 -12.73
C TYR A 30 24.02 -4.32 -12.38
N CYS A 31 24.38 -4.04 -11.12
CA CYS A 31 25.70 -4.36 -10.57
C CYS A 31 25.62 -5.71 -9.83
N HIS A 32 26.39 -6.71 -10.29
CA HIS A 32 26.38 -8.04 -9.68
C HIS A 32 27.02 -8.09 -8.29
N ASP A 33 28.03 -7.26 -8.04
CA ASP A 33 28.75 -7.21 -6.77
C ASP A 33 27.89 -6.57 -5.67
N CYS A 34 27.18 -5.48 -6.01
CA CYS A 34 26.31 -4.77 -5.07
C CYS A 34 24.87 -5.30 -5.05
N LYS A 35 24.47 -6.08 -6.06
CA LYS A 35 23.09 -6.52 -6.28
C LYS A 35 22.09 -5.36 -6.36
N HIS A 36 22.51 -4.25 -7.00
CA HIS A 36 21.72 -3.04 -7.14
C HIS A 36 21.39 -2.75 -8.60
N THR A 37 20.18 -2.24 -8.82
CA THR A 37 19.72 -1.68 -10.09
C THR A 37 20.09 -0.21 -10.15
N LEU A 38 20.67 0.21 -11.27
CA LEU A 38 21.25 1.53 -11.45
C LEU A 38 20.61 2.19 -12.68
N CYS A 39 20.18 3.45 -12.56
CA CYS A 39 19.95 4.28 -13.74
C CYS A 39 21.29 4.61 -14.41
N SER A 40 21.27 5.10 -15.65
CA SER A 40 22.49 5.39 -16.40
C SER A 40 23.40 6.43 -15.70
N GLN A 41 22.83 7.36 -14.91
CA GLN A 41 23.64 8.29 -14.11
C GLN A 41 24.30 7.62 -12.91
N CYS A 42 23.56 6.80 -12.17
CA CYS A 42 24.10 6.08 -11.01
C CYS A 42 25.13 5.04 -11.46
N GLU A 43 24.94 4.38 -12.61
CA GLU A 43 25.93 3.47 -13.20
C GLU A 43 27.27 4.19 -13.43
N LEU A 44 27.23 5.37 -14.07
CA LEU A 44 28.43 6.13 -14.40
C LEU A 44 29.22 6.57 -13.17
N ILE A 45 28.51 6.95 -12.10
CA ILE A 45 29.12 7.33 -10.82
C ILE A 45 29.69 6.08 -10.14
N HIS A 46 28.90 5.00 -10.11
CA HIS A 46 29.25 3.71 -9.49
C HIS A 46 30.48 3.08 -10.15
N SER A 47 30.63 3.15 -11.46
CA SER A 47 31.82 2.61 -12.15
C SER A 47 33.10 3.42 -11.90
N LYS A 48 32.97 4.69 -11.49
CA LYS A 48 34.09 5.62 -11.27
C LYS A 48 34.51 5.77 -9.81
N LEU A 49 33.61 5.48 -8.87
CA LEU A 49 33.87 5.53 -7.44
C LEU A 49 34.97 4.53 -7.05
N PRO A 50 36.01 4.93 -6.28
CA PRO A 50 37.11 4.03 -5.91
C PRO A 50 36.65 2.73 -5.23
N SER A 51 35.56 2.78 -4.46
CA SER A 51 34.99 1.65 -3.72
C SER A 51 34.26 0.62 -4.59
N THR A 52 33.81 1.02 -5.77
CA THR A 52 32.98 0.21 -6.68
C THR A 52 33.62 0.08 -8.06
N LYS A 53 34.86 0.56 -8.19
CA LYS A 53 35.68 0.50 -9.38
C LYS A 53 36.03 -0.95 -9.68
N GLY A 54 35.58 -1.44 -10.83
CA GLY A 54 35.78 -2.82 -11.27
C GLY A 54 34.63 -3.77 -10.94
N HIS A 55 33.55 -3.29 -10.35
CA HIS A 55 32.32 -4.08 -10.23
C HIS A 55 31.79 -4.45 -11.62
N LYS A 56 31.23 -5.66 -11.74
CA LYS A 56 30.59 -6.15 -12.96
C LYS A 56 29.20 -5.52 -13.07
N ILE A 57 29.08 -4.55 -13.97
CA ILE A 57 27.81 -3.90 -14.30
C ILE A 57 27.38 -4.33 -15.70
N VAL A 58 26.10 -4.70 -15.83
CA VAL A 58 25.51 -5.20 -17.07
C VAL A 58 24.20 -4.48 -17.35
N LEU A 59 23.75 -4.48 -18.60
CA LEU A 59 22.39 -4.04 -18.91
C LEU A 59 21.39 -4.99 -18.24
N ARG A 60 20.32 -4.44 -17.67
CA ARG A 60 19.31 -5.22 -16.96
C ARG A 60 18.65 -6.28 -17.86
N THR A 61 18.52 -5.99 -19.16
CA THR A 61 18.03 -6.93 -20.16
C THR A 61 18.96 -8.13 -20.38
N GLN A 62 20.25 -7.98 -20.05
CA GLN A 62 21.29 -9.01 -20.20
C GLN A 62 21.53 -9.80 -18.92
N ILE A 63 20.77 -9.54 -17.83
CA ILE A 63 20.86 -10.33 -16.59
C ILE A 63 20.54 -11.81 -16.87
N HIS A 64 19.63 -12.07 -17.82
CA HIS A 64 19.28 -13.43 -18.23
C HIS A 64 20.44 -14.18 -18.90
N ASP A 65 21.38 -13.48 -19.53
CA ASP A 65 22.48 -14.10 -20.30
C ASP A 65 23.72 -14.39 -19.45
N ILE A 66 23.76 -13.92 -18.19
CA ILE A 66 24.99 -13.96 -17.37
C ILE A 66 24.86 -14.88 -16.14
N ASP A 67 23.67 -15.43 -15.88
CA ASP A 67 23.42 -16.33 -14.76
C ASP A 67 23.55 -17.83 -15.11
N THR A 68 24.40 -18.17 -16.08
CA THR A 68 25.09 -19.48 -16.01
C THR A 68 26.17 -19.40 -14.95
N ARG A 69 25.78 -19.15 -13.69
CA ARG A 69 26.63 -19.50 -12.55
C ARG A 69 26.59 -21.02 -12.46
N THR A 70 27.42 -21.66 -13.29
CA THR A 70 27.75 -23.06 -13.08
C THR A 70 28.33 -23.14 -11.67
N LEU A 71 27.60 -23.79 -10.77
CA LEU A 71 28.09 -24.02 -9.42
C LEU A 71 29.32 -24.91 -9.56
N THR A 72 30.47 -24.46 -9.08
CA THR A 72 31.70 -25.26 -9.13
C THR A 72 31.91 -25.92 -7.78
N CYS A 73 32.25 -27.20 -7.78
CA CYS A 73 32.58 -27.95 -6.59
C CYS A 73 33.91 -27.45 -6.01
N GLU A 74 33.90 -27.05 -4.74
CA GLU A 74 35.09 -26.53 -4.05
C GLU A 74 36.21 -27.56 -3.92
N GLU A 75 35.86 -28.84 -3.75
CA GLU A 75 36.85 -29.92 -3.58
C GLU A 75 37.49 -30.37 -4.89
N HIS A 76 36.74 -30.32 -5.99
CA HIS A 76 37.13 -30.98 -7.24
C HIS A 76 37.29 -30.03 -8.44
N GLY A 77 36.86 -28.77 -8.31
CA GLY A 77 36.92 -27.77 -9.39
C GLY A 77 36.03 -28.09 -10.59
N GLU A 78 35.05 -28.98 -10.44
CA GLU A 78 34.14 -29.42 -11.50
C GLU A 78 32.73 -28.86 -11.31
N ASP A 79 31.99 -28.77 -12.41
CA ASP A 79 30.60 -28.34 -12.40
C ASP A 79 29.73 -29.28 -11.55
N VAL A 80 28.93 -28.66 -10.71
CA VAL A 80 27.96 -29.28 -9.83
C VAL A 80 26.69 -29.50 -10.63
N THR A 81 26.37 -30.77 -10.86
CA THR A 81 25.33 -31.21 -11.79
C THR A 81 24.28 -32.10 -11.11
N TYR A 82 24.53 -32.55 -9.88
CA TYR A 82 23.64 -33.45 -9.15
C TYR A 82 23.26 -32.88 -7.79
N HIS A 83 22.09 -33.27 -7.30
CA HIS A 83 21.68 -33.11 -5.90
C HIS A 83 21.70 -34.47 -5.22
N CYS A 84 22.42 -34.58 -4.10
CA CYS A 84 22.42 -35.78 -3.29
C CYS A 84 21.22 -35.78 -2.34
N GLU A 85 20.21 -36.60 -2.61
CA GLU A 85 18.95 -36.60 -1.86
C GLU A 85 19.11 -37.03 -0.40
N LYS A 86 20.11 -37.87 -0.11
CA LYS A 86 20.39 -38.30 1.26
C LYS A 86 21.12 -37.23 2.07
N CYS A 87 22.05 -36.51 1.45
CA CYS A 87 22.87 -35.49 2.12
C CYS A 87 22.29 -34.08 2.02
N LYS A 88 21.30 -33.87 1.16
CA LYS A 88 20.63 -32.59 0.89
C LYS A 88 21.60 -31.49 0.46
N ILE A 89 22.60 -31.84 -0.33
CA ILE A 89 23.61 -30.92 -0.88
C ILE A 89 23.82 -31.15 -2.39
N PRO A 90 24.14 -30.10 -3.15
CA PRO A 90 24.49 -30.23 -4.55
C PRO A 90 25.96 -30.67 -4.69
N ILE A 91 26.25 -31.57 -5.62
CA ILE A 91 27.56 -32.24 -5.78
C ILE A 91 27.96 -32.38 -7.25
N CYS A 92 29.26 -32.45 -7.54
CA CYS A 92 29.78 -32.78 -8.88
C CYS A 92 29.89 -34.29 -9.10
N GLY A 93 30.20 -34.71 -10.33
CA GLY A 93 30.37 -36.12 -10.69
C GLY A 93 31.45 -36.84 -9.88
N LYS A 94 32.57 -36.19 -9.54
CA LYS A 94 33.61 -36.78 -8.68
C LYS A 94 33.12 -37.08 -7.27
N CYS A 95 32.39 -36.16 -6.64
CA CYS A 95 31.77 -36.35 -5.31
C CYS A 95 30.88 -37.60 -5.25
N VAL A 96 30.17 -37.92 -6.34
CA VAL A 96 29.34 -39.13 -6.45
C VAL A 96 30.16 -40.40 -6.24
N THR A 97 31.38 -40.43 -6.81
CA THR A 97 32.24 -41.61 -6.75
C THR A 97 33.10 -41.69 -5.49
N THR A 98 33.40 -40.55 -4.85
CA THR A 98 34.27 -40.48 -3.67
C THR A 98 33.49 -40.60 -2.36
N HIS A 99 32.58 -39.66 -2.09
CA HIS A 99 31.92 -39.52 -0.78
C HIS A 99 30.45 -39.92 -0.79
N HIS A 100 29.80 -39.91 -1.95
CA HIS A 100 28.35 -40.14 -2.08
C HIS A 100 28.00 -41.41 -2.86
N ARG A 101 28.91 -42.40 -2.86
CA ARG A 101 28.71 -43.65 -3.58
C ARG A 101 27.50 -44.41 -3.04
N GLY A 102 26.54 -44.68 -3.91
CA GLY A 102 25.30 -45.39 -3.57
C GLY A 102 24.24 -44.53 -2.88
N HIS A 103 24.42 -43.21 -2.78
CA HIS A 103 23.33 -42.31 -2.41
C HIS A 103 22.41 -42.08 -3.61
N GLU A 104 21.14 -41.79 -3.34
CA GLU A 104 20.18 -41.37 -4.35
C GLU A 104 20.51 -39.96 -4.84
N LEU A 105 20.52 -39.78 -6.16
CA LEU A 105 20.89 -38.54 -6.83
C LEU A 105 19.79 -38.10 -7.78
N SER A 106 19.55 -36.80 -7.78
CA SER A 106 18.66 -36.13 -8.73
C SER A 106 19.48 -35.19 -9.62
N ASP A 107 19.09 -35.06 -10.88
CA ASP A 107 19.64 -34.05 -11.77
C ASP A 107 19.30 -32.66 -11.26
N LEU A 108 20.31 -31.82 -11.11
CA LEU A 108 20.15 -30.52 -10.46
C LEU A 108 19.33 -29.54 -11.32
N ASP A 109 19.52 -29.56 -12.64
CA ASP A 109 18.81 -28.68 -13.56
C ASP A 109 17.33 -29.06 -13.64
N VAL A 110 17.03 -30.37 -13.69
CA VAL A 110 15.65 -30.88 -13.65
C VAL A 110 14.96 -30.50 -12.34
N LEU A 111 15.66 -30.61 -11.20
CA LEU A 111 15.12 -30.18 -9.90
C LEU A 111 14.85 -28.68 -9.88
N PHE A 112 15.77 -27.86 -10.38
CA PHE A 112 15.59 -26.41 -10.46
C PHE A 112 14.40 -26.05 -11.33
N GLN A 113 14.29 -26.62 -12.52
CA GLN A 113 13.19 -26.36 -13.45
C GLN A 113 11.86 -26.77 -12.82
N ARG A 114 11.77 -27.97 -12.23
CA ARG A 114 10.56 -28.44 -11.54
C ARG A 114 10.16 -27.51 -10.41
N ASN A 115 11.11 -27.07 -9.58
CA ASN A 115 10.81 -26.17 -8.48
C ASN A 115 10.39 -24.78 -8.98
N ALA A 116 11.01 -24.28 -10.04
CA ALA A 116 10.62 -23.05 -10.70
C ALA A 116 9.17 -23.15 -11.22
N ASP A 117 8.80 -24.24 -11.88
CA ASP A 117 7.45 -24.49 -12.38
C ASP A 117 6.43 -24.57 -11.24
N ILE A 118 6.77 -25.23 -10.12
CA ILE A 118 5.91 -25.30 -8.94
C ILE A 118 5.67 -23.89 -8.37
N LEU A 119 6.72 -23.09 -8.22
CA LEU A 119 6.62 -21.72 -7.71
C LEU A 119 5.81 -20.82 -8.66
N GLN A 120 6.05 -20.92 -9.96
CA GLN A 120 5.28 -20.19 -10.96
C GLN A 120 3.79 -20.54 -10.89
N ASN A 121 3.46 -21.84 -10.83
CA ASN A 121 2.07 -22.28 -10.66
C ASN A 121 1.44 -21.74 -9.38
N TYR A 122 2.18 -21.72 -8.27
CA TYR A 122 1.68 -21.17 -7.02
C TYR A 122 1.41 -19.66 -7.12
N ILE A 123 2.34 -18.91 -7.73
CA ILE A 123 2.19 -17.47 -7.99
C ILE A 123 0.95 -17.23 -8.86
N SER A 124 0.81 -17.96 -9.97
CA SER A 124 -0.34 -17.82 -10.86
C SER A 124 -1.66 -18.11 -10.16
N LYS A 125 -1.72 -19.16 -9.33
CA LYS A 125 -2.93 -19.47 -8.53
C LYS A 125 -3.24 -18.39 -7.52
N MET A 126 -2.24 -17.87 -6.80
CA MET A 126 -2.45 -16.77 -5.85
C MET A 126 -2.99 -15.53 -6.57
N GLN A 127 -2.47 -15.22 -7.75
CA GLN A 127 -2.90 -14.09 -8.57
C GLN A 127 -4.30 -14.27 -9.16
N ALA A 128 -4.65 -15.48 -9.60
CA ALA A 128 -5.93 -15.76 -10.24
C ALA A 128 -7.07 -15.97 -9.23
N ASP A 129 -6.80 -16.69 -8.14
CA ASP A 129 -7.86 -17.20 -7.26
C ASP A 129 -7.98 -16.38 -5.97
N VAL A 130 -6.86 -15.86 -5.45
CA VAL A 130 -6.83 -15.22 -4.12
C VAL A 130 -6.90 -13.70 -4.21
N LEU A 131 -6.03 -13.07 -5.02
CA LEU A 131 -5.96 -11.61 -5.14
C LEU A 131 -7.29 -10.96 -5.54
N PRO A 132 -8.07 -11.48 -6.51
CA PRO A 132 -9.32 -10.83 -6.91
C PRO A 132 -10.36 -10.83 -5.79
N GLY A 133 -10.42 -11.91 -5.01
CA GLY A 133 -11.32 -12.02 -3.85
C GLY A 133 -10.94 -11.03 -2.75
N LEU A 134 -9.65 -10.85 -2.48
CA LEU A 134 -9.17 -9.85 -1.52
C LEU A 134 -9.46 -8.42 -1.99
N ASN A 135 -9.15 -8.10 -3.25
CA ASN A 135 -9.42 -6.79 -3.82
C ASN A 135 -10.91 -6.45 -3.79
N LYS A 136 -11.78 -7.42 -4.12
CA LYS A 136 -13.23 -7.24 -4.02
C LYS A 136 -13.68 -6.90 -2.60
N LYS A 137 -13.17 -7.61 -1.58
CA LYS A 137 -13.49 -7.32 -0.17
C LYS A 137 -13.00 -5.95 0.27
N VAL A 138 -11.82 -5.53 -0.17
CA VAL A 138 -11.27 -4.19 0.11
C VAL A 138 -12.20 -3.12 -0.47
N GLU A 139 -12.62 -3.28 -1.72
CA GLU A 139 -13.53 -2.34 -2.39
C GLU A 139 -14.93 -2.30 -1.75
N GLU A 140 -15.48 -3.45 -1.36
CA GLU A 140 -16.74 -3.53 -0.63
C GLU A 140 -16.67 -2.81 0.72
N THR A 141 -15.58 -3.04 1.47
CA THR A 141 -15.34 -2.39 2.77
C THR A 141 -15.19 -0.87 2.59
N ARG A 142 -14.46 -0.43 1.56
CA ARG A 142 -14.30 0.99 1.23
C ARG A 142 -15.65 1.64 0.93
N LYS A 143 -16.48 1.02 0.08
CA LYS A 143 -17.83 1.52 -0.24
C LYS A 143 -18.73 1.59 0.99
N ALA A 144 -18.66 0.59 1.87
CA ALA A 144 -19.43 0.59 3.12
C ALA A 144 -19.02 1.74 4.04
N ARG A 145 -17.71 2.00 4.18
CA ARG A 145 -17.18 3.14 4.92
C ARG A 145 -17.65 4.47 4.33
N ASP A 146 -17.51 4.66 3.03
CA ASP A 146 -17.90 5.92 2.37
C ASP A 146 -19.42 6.17 2.49
N CYS A 147 -20.24 5.10 2.50
CA CYS A 147 -21.68 5.21 2.77
C CYS A 147 -21.98 5.57 4.23
N TYR A 148 -21.23 4.99 5.17
CA TYR A 148 -21.36 5.30 6.60
C TYR A 148 -21.00 6.76 6.89
N GLU A 149 -19.90 7.27 6.34
CA GLU A 149 -19.47 8.67 6.49
C GLU A 149 -20.55 9.65 6.04
N LYS A 150 -21.13 9.42 4.85
CA LYS A 150 -22.26 10.23 4.35
C LYS A 150 -23.49 10.20 5.26
N LYS A 151 -23.77 9.05 5.90
CA LYS A 151 -24.88 8.94 6.85
C LYS A 151 -24.60 9.74 8.12
N VAL A 152 -23.37 9.70 8.62
CA VAL A 152 -22.96 10.50 9.78
C VAL A 152 -23.10 11.99 9.46
N ASP A 153 -22.60 12.45 8.31
CA ASP A 153 -22.72 13.85 7.87
C ASP A 153 -24.18 14.29 7.75
N GLN A 154 -25.04 13.43 7.18
CA GLN A 154 -26.46 13.71 7.03
C GLN A 154 -27.16 13.84 8.39
N VAL A 155 -26.90 12.91 9.32
CA VAL A 155 -27.48 12.96 10.68
C VAL A 155 -26.98 14.19 11.45
N GLN A 156 -25.70 14.55 11.30
CA GLN A 156 -25.17 15.76 11.93
C GLN A 156 -25.88 17.01 11.42
N LYS A 157 -26.08 17.11 10.10
CA LYS A 157 -26.79 18.25 9.49
C LYS A 157 -28.25 18.32 9.94
N GLU A 158 -28.95 17.19 9.97
CA GLU A 158 -30.33 17.12 10.47
C GLU A 158 -30.42 17.58 11.92
N MET A 159 -29.49 17.15 12.78
CA MET A 159 -29.41 17.57 14.17
C MET A 159 -29.18 19.09 14.31
N GLU A 160 -28.31 19.67 13.48
CA GLU A 160 -28.06 21.12 13.47
C GLU A 160 -29.30 21.92 13.01
N GLU A 161 -30.00 21.44 11.99
CA GLU A 161 -31.24 22.05 11.50
C GLU A 161 -32.37 21.98 12.53
N GLU A 162 -32.55 20.84 13.20
CA GLU A 162 -33.51 20.67 14.29
C GLU A 162 -33.17 21.56 15.48
N ASN A 163 -31.90 21.63 15.87
CA ASN A 163 -31.44 22.48 16.96
C ASN A 163 -31.76 23.96 16.69
N LEU A 164 -31.48 24.44 15.47
CA LEU A 164 -31.81 25.80 15.05
C LEU A 164 -33.33 26.05 15.05
N ALA A 165 -34.13 25.08 14.62
CA ALA A 165 -35.58 25.19 14.63
C ALA A 165 -36.13 25.31 16.06
N LEU A 166 -35.62 24.50 16.99
CA LEU A 166 -35.98 24.55 18.41
C LEU A 166 -35.59 25.89 19.04
N HIS A 167 -34.39 26.40 18.76
CA HIS A 167 -33.98 27.73 19.24
C HIS A 167 -34.92 28.83 18.76
N LYS A 168 -35.31 28.83 17.47
CA LYS A 168 -36.27 29.80 16.93
C LYS A 168 -37.65 29.73 17.62
N GLN A 169 -38.12 28.52 17.93
CA GLN A 169 -39.38 28.35 18.65
C GLN A 169 -39.29 28.86 20.09
N LEU A 170 -38.20 28.55 20.80
CA LEU A 170 -37.94 29.06 22.14
C LEU A 170 -37.90 30.59 22.17
N ASP A 171 -37.16 31.21 21.24
CA ASP A 171 -37.09 32.67 21.12
C ASP A 171 -38.46 33.30 20.88
N LYS A 172 -39.30 32.65 20.06
CA LYS A 172 -40.67 33.11 19.79
C LYS A 172 -41.51 33.06 21.08
N ILE A 173 -41.50 31.93 21.79
CA ILE A 173 -42.23 31.78 23.05
C ILE A 173 -41.74 32.81 24.08
N GLN A 174 -40.43 33.01 24.18
CA GLN A 174 -39.84 33.98 25.11
C GLN A 174 -40.29 35.41 24.79
N ARG A 175 -40.25 35.82 23.51
CA ARG A 175 -40.74 37.14 23.07
C ARG A 175 -42.22 37.34 23.40
N GLU A 176 -43.06 36.34 23.10
CA GLU A 176 -44.51 36.41 23.37
C GLU A 176 -44.81 36.52 24.87
N ARG A 177 -44.11 35.73 25.70
CA ARG A 177 -44.25 35.80 27.16
C ARG A 177 -43.78 37.14 27.71
N LEU A 178 -42.63 37.65 27.25
CA LEU A 178 -42.10 38.93 27.71
C LEU A 178 -43.04 40.08 27.36
N LYS A 179 -43.59 40.09 26.13
CA LYS A 179 -44.57 41.09 25.69
C LYS A 179 -45.79 41.12 26.62
N LYS A 180 -46.37 39.94 26.92
CA LYS A 180 -47.50 39.84 27.85
C LYS A 180 -47.16 40.36 29.25
N THR A 181 -45.98 40.03 29.76
CA THR A 181 -45.53 40.54 31.08
C THR A 181 -45.41 42.06 31.09
N ILE A 182 -44.92 42.67 30.00
CA ILE A 182 -44.84 44.14 29.87
C ILE A 182 -46.24 44.75 29.82
N GLU A 183 -47.15 44.19 29.02
CA GLU A 183 -48.55 44.65 28.93
C GLU A 183 -49.26 44.58 30.29
N ILE A 184 -49.06 43.49 31.05
CA ILE A 184 -49.59 43.35 32.42
C ILE A 184 -49.00 44.44 33.33
N LYS A 185 -47.68 44.61 33.31
CA LYS A 185 -47.01 45.65 34.12
C LYS A 185 -47.56 47.05 33.81
N GLU A 186 -47.73 47.40 32.54
CA GLU A 186 -48.27 48.69 32.13
C GLU A 186 -49.72 48.88 32.59
N SER A 187 -50.56 47.85 32.44
CA SER A 187 -51.94 47.86 32.94
C SER A 187 -52.00 48.05 34.46
N ASP A 188 -51.16 47.33 35.22
CA ASP A 188 -51.11 47.43 36.68
C ASP A 188 -50.68 48.83 37.12
N LEU A 189 -49.64 49.41 36.51
CA LEU A 189 -49.19 50.77 36.80
C LEU A 189 -50.29 51.81 36.58
N LEU A 190 -51.06 51.70 35.48
CA LEU A 190 -52.20 52.59 35.22
C LEU A 190 -53.30 52.47 36.28
N VAL A 191 -53.53 51.28 36.84
CA VAL A 191 -54.48 51.07 37.95
C VAL A 191 -53.98 51.73 39.23
N PHE A 192 -52.69 51.57 39.55
CA PHE A 192 -52.07 52.20 40.72
C PHE A 192 -52.10 53.73 40.63
N ASP A 193 -51.76 54.33 39.48
CA ASP A 193 -51.78 55.77 39.27
C ASP A 193 -53.19 56.36 39.48
N LYS A 194 -54.23 55.68 38.94
CA LYS A 194 -55.63 56.09 39.14
C LYS A 194 -56.06 56.00 40.61
N ALA A 195 -55.59 54.99 41.34
CA ALA A 195 -55.89 54.84 42.76
C ALA A 195 -55.24 55.94 43.61
N CYS A 196 -53.97 56.28 43.34
CA CYS A 196 -53.28 57.39 44.01
C CYS A 196 -53.99 58.73 43.79
N ASN A 197 -54.39 59.03 42.54
CA ASN A 197 -55.02 60.31 42.20
C ASN A 197 -56.42 60.47 42.82
N ARG A 198 -57.12 59.39 43.18
CA ARG A 198 -58.41 59.46 43.89
C ARG A 198 -58.29 59.72 45.39
N ASN A 199 -57.14 59.44 45.99
CA ASN A 199 -56.90 59.58 47.43
C ASN A 199 -56.20 60.90 47.81
N GLN A 200 -56.05 61.84 46.87
CA GLN A 200 -55.42 63.16 47.07
C GLN A 200 -56.41 64.34 47.21
N PHE A 201 -57.71 64.08 47.39
CA PHE A 201 -58.74 65.09 47.67
C PHE A 201 -59.47 64.79 48.97
#